data_AF-A0A956HK37-F1
#
_entry.id   AF-A0A956HK37-F1
#
_cell.length_a   1.000
_cell.length_b   1.000
_cell.length_c   1.000
_cell.angle_alpha   90.00
_cell.angle_beta   90.00
_cell.angle_gamma   90.00
#
_symmetry.space_group_name_H-M   'P 1'
#
loop_
_entity.id
_entity.type
_entity.pdbx_description
1 polymer ?
#
loop_
_entity_poly.entity_id
_entity_poly.type
_entity_poly.pdbx_seq_one_letter_code
_entity_poly.pdbx_strand_id
1 'polypeptide(L)'
;ALLDDGVGQLVSLDQAEPLAALAPGAPSVYLIDEPGRFIFAPAAAEARCARTPDPARIHALLAACRQLRAAGRRVLIAMTPAEWSALRRASPGDAQPYDLQPHLRPLTDAQATRLARTPGACDLLARLPAAWRQQPFLLELLFQTAEKLGDLARPTADVDLATLVAATIERANDDWQYVDFVLYEGLSGAQRAALQRVAWQREAAGDDAARLRLVQVGLLTPDPTPTIADPVIADHLPPPLRIHHVSDVHVGRKSAARAGVSPAAPGPLGAAVGQGPVRDSYLEYAQQRARRGVGPHLLALSGDLVEIGAPEEYRDAAAWLAALRTCLQDHVSLRADDPRVVVVGGNHDVDWGQTRGEAGARARHLRFAEVMGDTPRPRLEEPPDTRALTVVRFADAGLEIVLLGSAEYGGELDHALIARLDDARERALAAGEQGNAEEAQRLRDHLGRIDPGLVHSKDLSRLRGHRFREPVRVAVLHHPVSPMPSYVDVTPYAGLLNAGKVKDAMFEARISLVLHGHQHSAWFAEERWPDRDNHCLRIAAAPSLGSAAVDEKHGFNEILILREGDAYEVQVRRILREGDTWRVDRTMTFSPGGDAKPDP
;
A
#
# COMPACT_ATOMS: atom_id res chain seq x y z
N ALA A 1 8.90 30.43 25.50
CA ALA A 1 9.47 31.57 26.25
C ALA A 1 9.15 32.88 25.55
N LEU A 2 9.68 33.11 24.35
CA LEU A 2 9.64 34.44 23.69
C LEU A 2 8.31 34.82 23.02
N LEU A 3 7.53 33.85 22.52
CA LEU A 3 6.11 34.07 22.23
C LEU A 3 5.30 34.19 23.53
N ASP A 4 5.68 33.51 24.61
CA ASP A 4 4.92 33.50 25.86
C ASP A 4 4.92 34.87 26.55
N ASP A 5 5.98 35.66 26.36
CA ASP A 5 6.13 37.02 26.92
C ASP A 5 5.15 38.06 26.32
N GLY A 6 4.46 37.75 25.21
CA GLY A 6 3.41 38.60 24.65
C GLY A 6 3.89 39.90 23.98
N VAL A 7 5.20 40.11 23.84
CA VAL A 7 5.79 41.38 23.36
C VAL A 7 6.38 41.31 21.94
N GLY A 8 6.00 40.30 21.15
CA GLY A 8 6.55 40.03 19.82
C GLY A 8 5.57 40.28 18.68
N GLN A 9 6.04 40.88 17.58
CA GLN A 9 5.30 40.92 16.31
C GLN A 9 5.81 39.82 15.37
N LEU A 10 4.88 39.00 14.86
CA LEU A 10 5.16 37.98 13.84
C LEU A 10 4.91 38.56 12.46
N VAL A 11 5.89 38.44 11.57
CA VAL A 11 5.84 39.05 10.23
C VAL A 11 6.32 38.03 9.21
N SER A 12 5.51 37.79 8.17
CA SER A 12 5.97 37.05 6.98
C SER A 12 6.89 37.95 6.16
N LEU A 13 8.04 37.41 5.74
CA LEU A 13 9.02 38.14 4.93
C LEU A 13 8.52 38.56 3.55
N ASP A 14 7.40 37.99 3.08
CA ASP A 14 6.88 38.21 1.74
C ASP A 14 5.96 39.45 1.62
N GLN A 15 5.58 40.05 2.75
CA GLN A 15 4.86 41.31 2.71
C GLN A 15 5.80 42.44 2.30
N ALA A 16 5.53 43.02 1.12
CA ALA A 16 6.32 44.07 0.45
C ALA A 16 6.45 45.40 1.22
N GLU A 17 5.96 45.49 2.45
CA GLU A 17 6.26 46.65 3.28
C GLU A 17 7.74 46.59 3.72
N PRO A 18 8.42 47.75 3.78
CA PRO A 18 9.76 47.79 4.34
C PRO A 18 9.72 47.16 5.73
N LEU A 19 10.59 46.19 6.03
CA LEU A 19 10.78 45.65 7.39
C LEU A 19 10.96 46.77 8.44
N ALA A 20 11.38 47.96 8.02
CA ALA A 20 11.48 49.17 8.84
C ALA A 20 10.13 49.78 9.27
N ALA A 21 9.03 49.51 8.58
CA ALA A 21 7.68 50.03 8.87
C ALA A 21 6.92 49.21 9.94
N LEU A 22 7.46 48.05 10.34
CA LEU A 22 6.81 47.15 11.29
C LEU A 22 6.71 47.77 12.69
N ALA A 23 5.46 47.95 13.13
CA ALA A 23 4.96 48.52 14.39
C ALA A 23 6.02 49.16 15.32
N PRO A 24 6.09 50.51 15.42
CA PRO A 24 6.94 51.17 16.39
C PRO A 24 6.51 50.79 17.82
N GLY A 25 7.39 50.08 18.55
CA GLY A 25 7.21 49.77 19.97
C GLY A 25 7.45 48.31 20.38
N ALA A 26 7.51 47.36 19.45
CA ALA A 26 7.82 45.97 19.79
C ALA A 26 9.33 45.78 20.07
N PRO A 27 9.73 45.29 21.26
CA PRO A 27 11.13 45.00 21.59
C PRO A 27 11.68 43.79 20.81
N SER A 28 10.83 42.96 20.23
CA SER A 28 11.23 41.80 19.42
C SER A 28 10.41 41.68 18.13
N VAL A 29 11.08 41.39 17.01
CA VAL A 29 10.48 41.12 15.69
C VAL A 29 10.82 39.70 15.28
N TYR A 30 9.81 38.94 14.89
CA TYR A 30 9.92 37.56 14.41
C TYR A 30 9.63 37.54 12.93
N LEU A 31 10.65 37.23 12.15
CA LEU A 31 10.55 37.10 10.70
C LEU A 31 10.40 35.60 10.41
N ILE A 32 9.25 35.21 9.89
CA ILE A 32 9.06 33.85 9.37
C ILE A 32 9.31 33.92 7.88
N ASP A 33 10.37 33.24 7.44
CA ASP A 33 10.57 32.97 6.03
C ASP A 33 9.64 31.86 5.58
N GLU A 34 9.16 31.99 4.36
CA GLU A 34 8.45 30.94 3.67
C GLU A 34 9.52 30.10 2.94
N PRO A 35 9.62 28.78 3.22
CA PRO A 35 10.71 27.95 2.72
C PRO A 35 11.02 28.18 1.24
N GLY A 36 12.24 28.64 0.97
CA GLY A 36 12.77 28.75 -0.38
C GLY A 36 12.38 30.01 -1.15
N ARG A 37 11.65 30.96 -0.57
CA ARG A 37 11.10 32.10 -1.32
C ARG A 37 11.89 33.39 -1.18
N PHE A 38 12.31 33.76 0.03
CA PHE A 38 12.96 35.05 0.23
C PHE A 38 14.43 35.02 -0.17
N ILE A 39 15.19 34.03 0.30
CA ILE A 39 16.65 33.96 0.09
C ILE A 39 17.03 33.49 -1.32
N PHE A 40 16.15 32.74 -1.97
CA PHE A 40 16.44 32.13 -3.26
C PHE A 40 15.76 32.89 -4.39
N ALA A 41 16.43 32.96 -5.54
CA ALA A 41 15.80 33.49 -6.76
C ALA A 41 14.62 32.58 -7.14
N PRO A 42 13.50 33.14 -7.66
CA PRO A 42 12.46 32.33 -8.25
C PRO A 42 13.09 31.47 -9.34
N ALA A 43 12.99 30.15 -9.23
CA ALA A 43 13.39 29.28 -10.33
C ALA A 43 12.52 29.62 -11.56
N ALA A 44 13.11 29.58 -12.76
CA ALA A 44 12.28 29.34 -13.94
C ALA A 44 11.50 28.03 -13.69
N ALA A 45 10.23 27.97 -14.08
CA ALA A 45 9.31 26.87 -13.76
C ALA A 45 9.85 25.46 -14.08
N GLU A 46 10.88 25.37 -14.92
CA GLU A 46 11.50 24.13 -15.38
C GLU A 46 12.65 23.61 -14.49
N ALA A 47 13.21 24.41 -13.57
CA ALA A 47 14.39 24.05 -12.76
C ALA A 47 14.03 23.76 -11.29
N ARG A 48 13.30 22.65 -11.03
CA ARG A 48 12.83 22.28 -9.68
C ARG A 48 13.95 22.06 -8.63
N CYS A 49 15.18 21.71 -9.03
CA CYS A 49 16.19 21.19 -8.08
C CYS A 49 17.45 22.05 -7.85
N ALA A 50 17.50 23.30 -8.31
CA ALA A 50 18.68 24.14 -8.05
C ALA A 50 18.34 25.63 -8.03
N ARG A 51 17.66 26.09 -6.97
CA ARG A 51 17.58 27.54 -6.75
C ARG A 51 18.94 28.05 -6.26
N THR A 52 19.53 28.96 -7.01
CA THR A 52 20.69 29.71 -6.53
C THR A 52 20.21 30.76 -5.53
N PRO A 53 20.86 30.87 -4.35
CA PRO A 53 20.61 31.99 -3.45
C PRO A 53 20.77 33.32 -4.18
N ASP A 54 19.85 34.25 -3.98
CA ASP A 54 19.90 35.60 -4.54
C ASP A 54 20.71 36.51 -3.59
N PRO A 55 21.95 36.89 -3.95
CA PRO A 55 22.79 37.70 -3.07
C PRO A 55 22.14 39.04 -2.73
N ALA A 56 21.38 39.65 -3.65
CA ALA A 56 20.75 40.95 -3.43
C ALA A 56 19.68 40.86 -2.34
N ARG A 57 18.86 39.80 -2.36
CA ARG A 57 17.84 39.56 -1.33
C ARG A 57 18.46 39.25 0.03
N ILE A 58 19.53 38.44 0.06
CA ILE A 58 20.26 38.17 1.32
C ILE A 58 20.83 39.47 1.90
N HIS A 59 21.49 40.29 1.08
CA HIS A 59 22.03 41.57 1.53
C HIS A 59 20.94 42.52 2.02
N ALA A 60 19.79 42.55 1.35
CA ALA A 60 18.63 43.33 1.79
C ALA A 60 18.09 42.84 3.15
N LEU A 61 17.98 41.51 3.36
CA LEU A 61 17.59 40.93 4.65
C LEU A 61 18.53 41.38 5.76
N LEU A 62 19.83 41.19 5.55
CA LEU A 62 20.85 41.51 6.54
C LEU A 62 20.91 43.00 6.83
N ALA A 63 20.67 43.86 5.84
CA ALA A 63 20.56 45.30 6.03
C ALA A 63 19.34 45.66 6.91
N ALA A 64 18.18 45.07 6.62
CA ALA A 64 16.97 45.27 7.42
C ALA A 64 17.14 44.76 8.86
N CYS A 65 17.73 43.58 9.06
CA CYS A 65 18.01 43.06 10.40
C CYS A 65 18.96 43.98 11.18
N ARG A 66 19.97 44.56 10.52
CA ARG A 66 20.88 45.55 11.13
C ARG A 66 20.15 46.82 11.55
N GLN A 67 19.22 47.33 10.72
CA GLN A 67 18.40 48.49 11.06
C GLN A 67 17.50 48.22 12.29
N LEU A 68 16.84 47.06 12.33
CA LEU A 68 16.01 46.66 13.47
C LEU A 68 16.84 46.53 14.76
N ARG A 69 18.04 45.93 14.68
CA ARG A 69 18.97 45.84 15.82
C ARG A 69 19.46 47.21 16.28
N ALA A 70 19.79 48.12 15.34
CA ALA A 70 20.18 49.50 15.67
C ALA A 70 19.06 50.28 16.37
N ALA A 71 17.80 49.93 16.10
CA ALA A 71 16.63 50.46 16.81
C ALA A 71 16.38 49.77 18.18
N GLY A 72 17.34 49.00 18.70
CA GLY A 72 17.24 48.31 19.99
C GLY A 72 16.34 47.08 19.99
N ARG A 73 15.96 46.55 18.81
CA ARG A 73 15.06 45.39 18.70
C ARG A 73 15.83 44.08 18.58
N ARG A 74 15.28 43.02 19.17
CA ARG A 74 15.73 41.64 18.94
C ARG A 74 15.07 41.10 17.66
N VAL A 75 15.89 40.62 16.72
CA VAL A 75 15.39 39.99 15.48
C VAL A 75 15.60 38.49 15.56
N LEU A 76 14.54 37.73 15.35
CA LEU A 76 14.58 36.28 15.21
C LEU A 76 14.05 35.92 13.84
N ILE A 77 14.82 35.13 13.10
CA ILE A 77 14.44 34.69 11.75
C ILE A 77 14.25 33.18 11.80
N ALA A 78 13.04 32.74 11.47
CA ALA A 78 12.73 31.35 11.21
C ALA A 78 13.04 31.07 9.75
N MET A 79 14.03 30.22 9.49
CA MET A 79 14.45 29.83 8.15
C MET A 79 14.85 28.35 8.13
N THR A 80 14.81 27.75 6.95
CA THR A 80 15.25 26.38 6.70
C THR A 80 16.78 26.24 6.81
N PRO A 81 17.31 25.02 7.01
CA PRO A 81 18.77 24.81 7.03
C PRO A 81 19.48 25.22 5.73
N ALA A 82 18.80 25.09 4.58
CA ALA A 82 19.30 25.51 3.28
C ALA A 82 19.45 27.04 3.21
N GLU A 83 18.42 27.76 3.63
CA GLU A 83 18.40 29.23 3.74
C GLU A 83 19.48 29.74 4.69
N TRP A 84 19.60 29.13 5.86
CA TRP A 84 20.67 29.46 6.80
C TRP A 84 22.05 29.26 6.18
N SER A 85 22.26 28.14 5.51
CA SER A 85 23.53 27.84 4.86
C SER A 85 23.85 28.85 3.75
N ALA A 86 22.84 29.26 2.98
CA ALA A 86 22.95 30.29 1.96
C ALA A 86 23.31 31.67 2.56
N LEU A 87 22.59 32.08 3.61
CA LEU A 87 22.83 33.33 4.32
C LEU A 87 24.24 33.39 4.92
N ARG A 88 24.71 32.29 5.51
CA ARG A 88 26.05 32.19 6.11
C ARG A 88 27.17 32.22 5.07
N ARG A 89 26.95 31.65 3.89
CA ARG A 89 27.90 31.74 2.77
C ARG A 89 28.00 33.16 2.23
N ALA A 90 26.87 33.87 2.16
CA ALA A 90 26.80 35.23 1.65
C ALA A 90 27.33 36.29 2.64
N SER A 91 27.27 36.02 3.96
CA SER A 91 27.91 36.87 4.97
C SER A 91 28.60 36.06 6.07
N PRO A 92 29.87 35.67 5.86
CA PRO A 92 30.63 34.85 6.82
C PRO A 92 30.89 35.49 8.20
N GLY A 93 30.47 36.73 8.45
CA GLY A 93 30.69 37.46 9.72
C GLY A 93 29.42 37.93 10.44
N ASP A 94 28.32 38.15 9.72
CA ASP A 94 27.07 38.67 10.30
C ASP A 94 26.22 37.60 10.99
N ALA A 95 26.49 36.33 10.70
CA ALA A 95 25.74 35.18 11.17
C ALA A 95 26.68 34.21 11.89
N GLN A 96 26.67 34.24 13.23
CA GLN A 96 27.55 33.41 14.04
C GLN A 96 26.89 32.05 14.34
N PRO A 97 27.65 30.95 14.47
CA PRO A 97 27.07 29.63 14.73
C PRO A 97 26.21 29.54 16.01
N TYR A 98 26.46 30.40 17.00
CA TYR A 98 25.70 30.47 18.25
C TYR A 98 24.42 31.32 18.16
N ASP A 99 24.27 32.14 17.12
CA ASP A 99 23.02 32.86 16.84
C ASP A 99 21.92 31.89 16.37
N LEU A 100 22.31 30.69 15.98
CA LEU A 100 21.40 29.63 15.56
C LEU A 100 20.72 29.03 16.79
N GLN A 101 19.41 29.24 16.91
CA GLN A 101 18.60 28.24 17.61
C GLN A 101 18.42 27.06 16.65
N PRO A 102 18.91 25.87 17.00
CA PRO A 102 18.99 24.76 16.06
C PRO A 102 17.64 24.30 15.49
N HIS A 103 16.53 24.69 16.11
CA HIS A 103 15.19 24.29 15.73
C HIS A 103 14.17 25.27 16.34
N LEU A 104 13.12 25.55 15.58
CA LEU A 104 11.88 26.05 16.17
C LEU A 104 11.23 24.88 16.87
N ARG A 105 10.88 25.08 18.15
CA ARG A 105 10.08 24.10 18.86
C ARG A 105 8.65 24.09 18.28
N PRO A 106 7.95 22.95 18.32
CA PRO A 106 6.52 22.91 18.07
C PRO A 106 5.78 24.00 18.85
N LEU A 107 4.79 24.61 18.22
CA LEU A 107 3.91 25.59 18.88
C LEU A 107 3.18 24.93 20.04
N THR A 108 2.98 25.70 21.11
CA THR A 108 1.98 25.36 22.13
C THR A 108 0.58 25.71 21.63
N ASP A 109 -0.47 25.12 22.22
CA ASP A 109 -1.86 25.47 21.87
C ASP A 109 -2.12 26.98 22.00
N ALA A 110 -1.58 27.62 23.05
CA ALA A 110 -1.71 29.06 23.24
C ALA A 110 -1.03 29.88 22.13
N GLN A 111 0.09 29.40 21.59
CA GLN A 111 0.79 30.05 20.49
C GLN A 111 0.04 29.85 19.16
N ALA A 112 -0.49 28.65 18.91
CA ALA A 112 -1.33 28.38 17.74
C ALA A 112 -2.59 29.26 17.73
N THR A 113 -3.26 29.44 18.87
CA THR A 113 -4.43 30.34 19.00
C THR A 113 -4.09 31.78 18.66
N ARG A 114 -2.88 32.25 18.94
CA ARG A 114 -2.46 33.62 18.56
C ARG A 114 -2.22 33.80 17.07
N LEU A 115 -1.98 32.71 16.32
CA LEU A 115 -1.88 32.74 14.86
C LEU A 115 -3.26 32.79 14.20
N ALA A 116 -4.29 32.28 14.86
CA ALA A 116 -5.67 32.38 14.41
C ALA A 116 -6.23 33.81 14.61
N ARG A 117 -5.94 34.71 13.68
CA ARG A 117 -6.23 36.16 13.80
C ARG A 117 -7.70 36.54 13.61
N THR A 118 -8.53 35.62 13.09
CA THR A 118 -9.95 35.86 12.80
C THR A 118 -10.82 34.85 13.56
N PRO A 119 -12.10 35.17 13.85
CA PRO A 119 -13.02 34.21 14.45
C PRO A 119 -13.12 32.90 13.67
N GLY A 120 -13.21 32.96 12.33
CA GLY A 120 -13.23 31.78 11.47
C GLY A 120 -11.95 30.95 11.57
N ALA A 121 -10.79 31.59 11.69
CA ALA A 121 -9.52 30.87 11.90
C ALA A 121 -9.46 30.20 13.29
N CYS A 122 -10.02 30.82 14.34
CA CYS A 122 -10.11 30.22 15.67
C CYS A 122 -11.00 28.97 15.66
N ASP A 123 -12.17 29.07 15.02
CA ASP A 123 -13.11 27.95 14.90
C ASP A 123 -12.50 26.81 14.07
N LEU A 124 -11.80 27.15 12.99
CA LEU A 124 -11.09 26.17 12.16
C LEU A 124 -9.98 25.50 12.96
N LEU A 125 -9.16 26.27 13.69
CA LEU A 125 -8.08 25.76 14.55
C LEU A 125 -8.59 24.72 15.55
N ALA A 126 -9.77 24.92 16.13
CA ALA A 126 -10.38 23.99 17.08
C ALA A 126 -10.74 22.62 16.46
N ARG A 127 -10.91 22.55 15.13
CA ARG A 127 -11.20 21.33 14.37
C ARG A 127 -9.95 20.66 13.79
N LEU A 128 -8.81 21.36 13.79
CA LEU A 128 -7.58 20.85 13.17
C LEU A 128 -6.95 19.72 14.00
N PRO A 129 -6.41 18.68 13.34
CA PRO A 129 -5.54 17.71 13.99
C PRO A 129 -4.36 18.39 14.70
N ALA A 130 -3.90 17.83 15.82
CA ALA A 130 -2.81 18.41 16.61
C ALA A 130 -1.52 18.67 15.80
N ALA A 131 -1.21 17.79 14.83
CA ALA A 131 -0.07 17.92 13.92
C ALA A 131 -0.04 19.27 13.18
N TRP A 132 -1.18 19.75 12.68
CA TRP A 132 -1.29 21.03 11.98
C TRP A 132 -1.09 22.23 12.90
N ARG A 133 -1.39 22.08 14.21
CA ARG A 133 -1.31 23.17 15.19
C ARG A 133 0.12 23.41 15.68
N GLN A 134 1.03 22.49 15.41
CA GLN A 134 2.40 22.50 15.93
C GLN A 134 3.40 23.23 15.03
N GLN A 135 3.11 23.34 13.73
CA GLN A 135 4.03 23.93 12.76
C GLN A 135 3.54 25.32 12.31
N PRO A 136 4.24 26.42 12.66
CA PRO A 136 3.76 27.77 12.41
C PRO A 136 3.57 28.08 10.93
N PHE A 137 4.49 27.63 10.08
CA PHE A 137 4.38 27.82 8.63
C PHE A 137 3.16 27.10 8.04
N LEU A 138 2.98 25.82 8.37
CA LEU A 138 1.87 25.04 7.83
C LEU A 138 0.51 25.52 8.33
N LEU A 139 0.42 25.98 9.58
CA LEU A 139 -0.80 26.56 10.12
C LEU A 139 -1.18 27.86 9.41
N GLU A 140 -0.22 28.75 9.20
CA GLU A 140 -0.44 30.00 8.46
C GLU A 140 -0.83 29.71 7.00
N LEU A 141 -0.13 28.79 6.34
CA LEU A 141 -0.45 28.38 4.96
C LEU A 141 -1.86 27.79 4.86
N LEU A 142 -2.30 27.03 5.86
CA LEU A 142 -3.65 26.50 5.94
C LEU A 142 -4.68 27.64 6.06
N PHE A 143 -4.45 28.63 6.91
CA PHE A 143 -5.35 29.79 7.02
C PHE A 143 -5.41 30.60 5.72
N GLN A 144 -4.28 30.84 5.06
CA GLN A 144 -4.25 31.51 3.75
C GLN A 144 -4.99 30.71 2.67
N THR A 145 -4.91 29.38 2.73
CA THR A 145 -5.65 28.51 1.81
C THR A 145 -7.15 28.57 2.08
N ALA A 146 -7.56 28.51 3.34
CA ALA A 146 -8.95 28.67 3.74
C ALA A 146 -9.52 30.04 3.35
N GLU A 147 -8.72 31.11 3.48
CA GLU A 147 -9.10 32.46 3.04
C GLU A 147 -9.33 32.51 1.52
N LYS A 148 -8.38 31.95 0.74
CA LYS A 148 -8.47 31.92 -0.73
C LYS A 148 -9.67 31.11 -1.24
N LEU A 149 -10.05 30.05 -0.54
CA LEU A 149 -11.23 29.24 -0.85
C LEU A 149 -12.55 29.89 -0.37
N GLY A 150 -12.46 30.98 0.41
CA GLY A 150 -13.60 31.65 1.02
C GLY A 150 -14.19 30.89 2.22
N ASP A 151 -13.47 29.89 2.75
CA ASP A 151 -13.93 29.04 3.84
C ASP A 151 -13.90 29.75 5.20
N LEU A 152 -12.99 30.71 5.40
CA LEU A 152 -12.96 31.52 6.63
C LEU A 152 -14.17 32.45 6.79
N ALA A 153 -14.90 32.73 5.70
CA ALA A 153 -16.13 33.53 5.71
C ALA A 153 -17.40 32.68 5.90
N ARG A 154 -17.29 31.34 5.83
CA ARG A 154 -18.43 30.42 5.98
C ARG A 154 -18.57 29.96 7.42
N PRO A 155 -19.75 29.47 7.82
CA PRO A 155 -19.88 28.70 9.05
C PRO A 155 -18.91 27.52 9.01
N THR A 156 -18.10 27.37 10.04
CA THR A 156 -17.02 26.38 10.09
C THR A 156 -17.55 24.95 9.94
N ALA A 157 -18.80 24.67 10.33
CA ALA A 157 -19.45 23.37 10.16
C ALA A 157 -19.56 22.93 8.69
N ASP A 158 -19.58 23.88 7.75
CA ASP A 158 -19.74 23.63 6.32
C ASP A 158 -18.39 23.43 5.61
N VAL A 159 -17.28 23.68 6.30
CA VAL A 159 -15.93 23.50 5.74
C VAL A 159 -15.59 22.02 5.76
N ASP A 160 -15.44 21.45 4.56
CA ASP A 160 -14.86 20.13 4.34
C ASP A 160 -13.35 20.18 4.64
N LEU A 161 -13.00 19.75 5.84
CA LEU A 161 -11.64 19.82 6.33
C LEU A 161 -10.69 18.94 5.52
N ALA A 162 -11.15 17.82 4.97
CA ALA A 162 -10.31 16.93 4.18
C ALA A 162 -9.87 17.61 2.87
N THR A 163 -10.82 18.26 2.19
CA THR A 163 -10.55 19.04 0.97
C THR A 163 -9.59 20.21 1.25
N LEU A 164 -9.80 20.96 2.34
CA LEU A 164 -8.92 22.07 2.70
C LEU A 164 -7.49 21.59 3.02
N VAL A 165 -7.34 20.50 3.78
CA VAL A 165 -6.04 19.91 4.11
C VAL A 165 -5.32 19.44 2.84
N ALA A 166 -6.00 18.74 1.94
CA ALA A 166 -5.44 18.29 0.67
C ALA A 166 -4.96 19.47 -0.19
N ALA A 167 -5.78 20.52 -0.35
CA ALA A 167 -5.41 21.73 -1.08
C ALA A 167 -4.22 22.46 -0.44
N THR A 168 -4.12 22.43 0.90
CA THR A 168 -3.00 23.04 1.62
C THR A 168 -1.69 22.28 1.38
N ILE A 169 -1.73 20.94 1.39
CA ILE A 169 -0.58 20.07 1.09
C ILE A 169 -0.13 20.27 -0.37
N GLU A 170 -1.08 20.27 -1.31
CA GLU A 170 -0.80 20.52 -2.73
C GLU A 170 -0.07 21.86 -2.90
N ARG A 171 -0.60 22.94 -2.31
CA ARG A 171 0.07 24.24 -2.32
C ARG A 171 1.44 24.19 -1.67
N ALA A 172 1.59 23.55 -0.51
CA ALA A 172 2.88 23.40 0.16
C ALA A 172 3.93 22.78 -0.76
N ASN A 173 3.55 21.82 -1.59
CA ASN A 173 4.46 21.17 -2.53
C ASN A 173 4.67 21.99 -3.81
N ASP A 174 3.61 22.49 -4.43
CA ASP A 174 3.68 23.14 -5.74
C ASP A 174 4.11 24.61 -5.68
N ASP A 175 3.51 25.39 -4.78
CA ASP A 175 3.82 26.82 -4.64
C ASP A 175 5.14 27.01 -3.85
N TRP A 176 5.39 26.14 -2.85
CA TRP A 176 6.44 26.35 -1.85
C TRP A 176 7.58 25.35 -1.87
N GLN A 177 7.49 24.26 -2.64
CA GLN A 177 8.51 23.19 -2.65
C GLN A 177 8.88 22.73 -1.23
N TYR A 178 7.89 22.68 -0.33
CA TYR A 178 8.11 22.48 1.10
C TYR A 178 8.92 21.22 1.39
N VAL A 179 8.59 20.11 0.73
CA VAL A 179 9.30 18.84 0.85
C VAL A 179 10.77 18.98 0.44
N ASP A 180 11.09 19.66 -0.66
CA ASP A 180 12.47 19.83 -1.11
C ASP A 180 13.31 20.53 -0.04
N PHE A 181 12.81 21.64 0.50
CA PHE A 181 13.53 22.42 1.50
C PHE A 181 13.60 21.76 2.87
N VAL A 182 12.52 21.10 3.30
CA VAL A 182 12.45 20.51 4.65
C VAL A 182 13.09 19.13 4.68
N LEU A 183 12.78 18.25 3.72
CA LEU A 183 13.23 16.86 3.71
C LEU A 183 14.58 16.69 2.99
N TYR A 184 14.70 17.17 1.75
CA TYR A 184 15.87 16.85 0.91
C TYR A 184 17.07 17.76 1.16
N GLU A 185 16.85 19.07 1.29
CA GLU A 185 17.91 20.03 1.61
C GLU A 185 18.08 20.25 3.12
N GLY A 186 16.98 20.14 3.88
CA GLY A 186 16.95 20.43 5.30
C GLY A 186 17.51 19.34 6.20
N LEU A 187 17.44 18.07 5.78
CA LEU A 187 17.90 16.94 6.58
C LEU A 187 19.19 16.32 6.04
N SER A 188 19.96 15.70 6.93
CA SER A 188 21.06 14.82 6.54
C SER A 188 20.52 13.49 5.98
N GLY A 189 21.38 12.75 5.26
CA GLY A 189 21.02 11.40 4.79
C GLY A 189 20.62 10.45 5.93
N ALA A 190 21.29 10.54 7.09
CA ALA A 190 20.97 9.73 8.26
C ALA A 190 19.59 10.08 8.85
N GLN A 191 19.24 11.36 8.88
CA GLN A 191 17.92 11.84 9.32
C GLN A 191 16.81 11.43 8.36
N ARG A 192 17.00 11.58 7.05
CA ARG A 192 16.04 11.08 6.05
C ARG A 192 15.82 9.57 6.17
N ALA A 193 16.90 8.80 6.30
CA ALA A 193 16.80 7.37 6.50
C ALA A 193 16.07 7.02 7.81
N ALA A 194 16.24 7.81 8.88
CA ALA A 194 15.48 7.64 10.12
C ALA A 194 13.99 7.95 9.94
N LEU A 195 13.63 9.03 9.23
CA LEU A 195 12.23 9.33 8.88
C LEU A 195 11.60 8.20 8.05
N GLN A 196 12.27 7.74 6.99
CA GLN A 196 11.80 6.62 6.16
C GLN A 196 11.60 5.34 6.98
N ARG A 197 12.51 5.03 7.91
CA ARG A 197 12.34 3.87 8.82
C ARG A 197 11.10 4.01 9.69
N VAL A 198 10.84 5.22 10.22
CA VAL A 198 9.66 5.50 11.04
C VAL A 198 8.38 5.42 10.21
N ALA A 199 8.32 6.13 9.07
CA ALA A 199 7.19 6.07 8.13
C ALA A 199 6.84 4.62 7.77
N TRP A 200 7.85 3.85 7.37
CA TRP A 200 7.65 2.49 6.88
C TRP A 200 7.66 1.42 7.97
N GLN A 201 7.63 1.84 9.24
CA GLN A 201 7.62 0.97 10.42
C GLN A 201 8.71 -0.12 10.35
N ARG A 202 9.88 0.22 9.82
CA ARG A 202 11.06 -0.64 9.84
C ARG A 202 11.65 -0.59 11.26
N GLU A 203 12.13 -1.72 11.78
CA GLU A 203 12.58 -1.85 13.18
C GLU A 203 13.48 -0.69 13.64
N ALA A 204 13.26 -0.24 14.88
CA ALA A 204 13.78 1.01 15.44
C ALA A 204 15.30 1.04 15.73
N ALA A 205 16.08 0.04 15.29
CA ALA A 205 17.47 -0.17 15.73
C ALA A 205 18.52 0.78 15.08
N GLY A 206 18.12 1.94 14.55
CA GLY A 206 19.03 2.83 13.82
C GLY A 206 19.12 4.24 14.41
N ASP A 207 20.33 4.59 14.87
CA ASP A 207 20.84 5.93 15.23
C ASP A 207 19.88 6.81 16.06
N ASP A 208 19.89 6.59 17.37
CA ASP A 208 19.12 7.40 18.34
C ASP A 208 19.40 8.90 18.22
N ALA A 209 20.59 9.33 17.78
CA ALA A 209 20.90 10.75 17.65
C ALA A 209 20.09 11.40 16.50
N ALA A 210 20.02 10.75 15.34
CA ALA A 210 19.21 11.23 14.22
C ALA A 210 17.72 11.30 14.59
N ARG A 211 17.20 10.27 15.26
CA ARG A 211 15.81 10.21 15.73
C ARG A 211 15.50 11.29 16.77
N LEU A 212 16.33 11.42 17.80
CA LEU A 212 16.17 12.45 18.83
C LEU A 212 16.16 13.85 18.21
N ARG A 213 16.99 14.07 17.19
CA ARG A 213 17.01 15.35 16.48
C ARG A 213 15.71 15.61 15.72
N LEU A 214 15.13 14.61 15.07
CA LEU A 214 13.84 14.73 14.36
C LEU A 214 12.69 15.05 15.32
N VAL A 215 12.70 14.48 16.53
CA VAL A 215 11.73 14.82 17.59
C VAL A 215 11.92 16.26 18.06
N GLN A 216 13.17 16.69 18.29
CA GLN A 216 13.47 18.06 18.72
C GLN A 216 12.97 19.12 17.72
N VAL A 217 13.01 18.82 16.43
CA VAL A 217 12.55 19.73 15.36
C VAL A 217 11.07 19.56 15.02
N GLY A 218 10.34 18.68 15.73
CA GLY A 218 8.91 18.48 15.53
C GLY A 218 8.52 17.74 14.24
N LEU A 219 9.44 17.01 13.62
CA LEU A 219 9.14 16.15 12.45
C LEU A 219 8.70 14.75 12.87
N LEU A 220 9.07 14.31 14.08
CA LEU A 220 8.60 13.06 14.68
C LEU A 220 7.93 13.31 16.03
N THR A 221 6.94 12.49 16.38
CA THR A 221 6.38 12.48 17.73
C THR A 221 7.38 11.89 18.74
N PRO A 222 7.36 12.34 20.01
CA PRO A 222 8.26 11.83 21.05
C PRO A 222 7.88 10.44 21.59
N ASP A 223 6.90 9.76 20.98
CA ASP A 223 6.31 8.53 21.49
C ASP A 223 7.26 7.31 21.41
N PRO A 224 7.02 6.24 22.19
CA PRO A 224 7.74 4.98 22.05
C PRO A 224 7.65 4.38 20.64
N THR A 225 6.52 4.62 19.97
CA THR A 225 6.26 4.31 18.57
C THR A 225 6.13 5.62 17.80
N PRO A 226 7.25 6.26 17.42
CA PRO A 226 7.20 7.59 16.80
C PRO A 226 6.42 7.53 15.49
N THR A 227 5.70 8.60 15.17
CA THR A 227 5.08 8.83 13.86
C THR A 227 5.57 10.15 13.29
N ILE A 228 5.38 10.38 11.99
CA ILE A 228 5.69 11.67 11.38
C ILE A 228 4.67 12.69 11.87
N ALA A 229 5.16 13.73 12.56
CA ALA A 229 4.33 14.78 13.14
C ALA A 229 4.01 15.91 12.15
N ASP A 230 4.81 16.03 11.08
CA ASP A 230 4.59 17.01 10.02
C ASP A 230 3.61 16.45 8.97
N PRO A 231 2.44 17.07 8.76
CA PRO A 231 1.41 16.52 7.87
C PRO A 231 1.79 16.53 6.39
N VAL A 232 2.62 17.46 5.92
CA VAL A 232 3.07 17.50 4.53
C VAL A 232 4.11 16.40 4.30
N ILE A 233 5.06 16.23 5.22
CA ILE A 233 6.03 15.12 5.14
C ILE A 233 5.34 13.77 5.35
N ALA A 234 4.31 13.69 6.20
CA ALA A 234 3.54 12.46 6.39
C ALA A 234 2.74 12.06 5.14
N ASP A 235 2.25 13.03 4.36
CA ASP A 235 1.67 12.75 3.05
C ASP A 235 2.74 12.34 2.02
N HIS A 236 3.91 12.99 2.02
CA HIS A 236 5.02 12.62 1.14
C HIS A 236 5.57 11.22 1.45
N LEU A 237 5.64 10.84 2.72
CA LEU A 237 6.12 9.56 3.24
C LEU A 237 5.03 8.86 4.06
N PRO A 238 3.92 8.41 3.44
CA PRO A 238 2.86 7.76 4.18
C PRO A 238 3.32 6.40 4.71
N PRO A 239 2.61 5.83 5.70
CA PRO A 239 2.86 4.46 6.10
C PRO A 239 2.69 3.48 4.91
N PRO A 240 3.25 2.26 4.99
CA PRO A 240 3.15 1.30 3.90
C PRO A 240 1.70 0.87 3.68
N LEU A 241 1.24 0.90 2.43
CA LEU A 241 0.01 0.20 2.08
C LEU A 241 0.27 -1.31 2.07
N ARG A 242 -0.20 -1.98 3.13
CA ARG A 242 -0.15 -3.44 3.32
C ARG A 242 -1.30 -4.17 2.60
N ILE A 243 -0.94 -5.11 1.74
CA ILE A 243 -1.86 -6.05 1.08
C ILE A 243 -1.48 -7.45 1.50
N HIS A 244 -2.42 -8.24 2.00
CA HIS A 244 -2.20 -9.68 2.15
C HIS A 244 -2.71 -10.39 0.90
N HIS A 245 -1.84 -11.15 0.24
CA HIS A 245 -2.17 -12.04 -0.87
C HIS A 245 -2.27 -13.47 -0.35
N VAL A 246 -3.48 -14.00 -0.36
CA VAL A 246 -3.85 -15.33 0.13
C VAL A 246 -4.39 -16.15 -1.03
N SER A 247 -4.04 -17.44 -1.08
CA SER A 247 -4.54 -18.36 -2.09
C SER A 247 -4.83 -19.74 -1.50
N ASP A 248 -5.60 -20.54 -2.25
CA ASP A 248 -5.82 -21.96 -2.00
C ASP A 248 -6.25 -22.21 -0.53
N VAL A 249 -7.35 -21.57 -0.15
CA VAL A 249 -7.92 -21.66 1.21
C VAL A 249 -8.59 -23.02 1.41
N HIS A 250 -9.16 -23.60 0.34
CA HIS A 250 -9.77 -24.93 0.29
C HIS A 250 -10.70 -25.22 1.47
N VAL A 251 -11.69 -24.34 1.67
CA VAL A 251 -12.75 -24.58 2.65
C VAL A 251 -13.53 -25.83 2.25
N GLY A 252 -13.46 -26.85 3.09
CA GLY A 252 -14.12 -28.13 2.84
C GLY A 252 -13.42 -29.31 3.50
N ARG A 253 -13.69 -30.51 2.97
CA ARG A 253 -13.18 -31.78 3.52
C ARG A 253 -11.66 -31.95 3.49
N LYS A 254 -10.96 -31.22 2.59
CA LYS A 254 -9.50 -31.25 2.49
C LYS A 254 -8.83 -30.02 3.11
N SER A 255 -9.55 -29.28 3.96
CA SER A 255 -8.91 -28.21 4.73
C SER A 255 -7.82 -28.79 5.62
N ALA A 256 -6.61 -28.25 5.52
CA ALA A 256 -5.49 -28.59 6.39
C ALA A 256 -5.86 -28.28 7.85
N ALA A 257 -5.57 -29.24 8.73
CA ALA A 257 -5.70 -29.07 10.17
C ALA A 257 -4.37 -28.59 10.77
N ARG A 258 -4.41 -27.80 11.84
CA ARG A 258 -3.23 -27.46 12.65
C ARG A 258 -2.67 -28.75 13.25
N ALA A 259 -1.63 -29.32 12.63
CA ALA A 259 -1.05 -30.60 13.01
C ALA A 259 -0.56 -30.59 14.46
N GLY A 260 -0.98 -31.58 15.24
CA GLY A 260 -0.60 -31.74 16.65
C GLY A 260 -1.31 -32.87 17.39
N VAL A 261 -2.38 -33.44 16.82
CA VAL A 261 -3.10 -34.55 17.45
C VAL A 261 -3.44 -35.59 16.38
N SER A 262 -3.19 -36.86 16.71
CA SER A 262 -3.64 -37.99 15.90
C SER A 262 -5.14 -37.83 15.56
N PRO A 263 -5.56 -38.12 14.30
CA PRO A 263 -6.97 -38.05 13.89
C PRO A 263 -7.92 -38.92 14.74
N ALA A 264 -7.40 -39.74 15.66
CA ALA A 264 -8.15 -40.57 16.61
C ALA A 264 -8.79 -39.84 17.80
N ALA A 265 -8.58 -38.52 17.97
CA ALA A 265 -9.24 -37.73 19.02
C ALA A 265 -10.09 -36.55 18.50
N PRO A 266 -11.10 -36.78 17.63
CA PRO A 266 -12.07 -35.76 17.28
C PRO A 266 -13.00 -35.50 18.48
N GLY A 267 -13.10 -34.25 18.92
CA GLY A 267 -14.03 -33.87 19.99
C GLY A 267 -13.70 -32.53 20.67
N PRO A 268 -14.47 -32.13 21.70
CA PRO A 268 -14.28 -30.87 22.42
C PRO A 268 -12.88 -30.68 23.02
N LEU A 269 -12.23 -31.78 23.41
CA LEU A 269 -10.84 -31.79 23.89
C LEU A 269 -9.85 -31.40 22.79
N GLY A 270 -10.09 -31.84 21.54
CA GLY A 270 -9.31 -31.46 20.38
C GLY A 270 -9.38 -29.96 20.09
N ALA A 271 -10.60 -29.40 20.06
CA ALA A 271 -10.80 -27.96 19.94
C ALA A 271 -10.16 -27.19 21.11
N ALA A 272 -10.25 -27.70 22.34
CA ALA A 272 -9.63 -27.09 23.52
C ALA A 272 -8.09 -27.08 23.48
N VAL A 273 -7.45 -27.99 22.74
CA VAL A 273 -6.00 -27.98 22.50
C VAL A 273 -5.60 -27.22 21.22
N GLY A 274 -6.52 -26.46 20.62
CA GLY A 274 -6.24 -25.64 19.44
C GLY A 274 -6.34 -26.38 18.10
N GLN A 275 -7.05 -27.53 18.03
CA GLN A 275 -7.38 -28.12 16.74
C GLN A 275 -8.32 -27.20 15.97
N GLY A 276 -8.04 -27.04 14.68
CA GLY A 276 -8.88 -26.33 13.73
C GLY A 276 -8.22 -26.23 12.37
N PRO A 277 -8.93 -25.68 11.37
CA PRO A 277 -8.36 -25.34 10.08
C PRO A 277 -7.14 -24.41 10.19
N VAL A 278 -6.13 -24.61 9.35
CA VAL A 278 -4.96 -23.71 9.29
C VAL A 278 -5.37 -22.29 8.90
N ARG A 279 -6.38 -22.13 8.02
CA ARG A 279 -6.94 -20.81 7.66
C ARG A 279 -7.40 -19.97 8.86
N ASP A 280 -7.82 -20.62 9.95
CA ASP A 280 -8.26 -19.92 11.15
C ASP A 280 -7.07 -19.40 11.96
N SER A 281 -5.89 -20.05 11.86
CA SER A 281 -4.66 -19.54 12.51
C SER A 281 -4.15 -18.28 11.81
N TYR A 282 -4.43 -18.15 10.52
CA TYR A 282 -4.17 -16.91 9.78
C TYR A 282 -5.15 -15.82 10.18
N LEU A 283 -6.43 -16.14 10.38
CA LEU A 283 -7.41 -15.17 10.90
C LEU A 283 -6.98 -14.65 12.29
N GLU A 284 -6.58 -15.53 13.20
CA GLU A 284 -6.02 -15.15 14.52
C GLU A 284 -4.79 -14.26 14.39
N TYR A 285 -3.89 -14.58 13.46
CA TYR A 285 -2.73 -13.75 13.15
C TYR A 285 -3.12 -12.36 12.63
N ALA A 286 -4.07 -12.28 11.70
CA ALA A 286 -4.58 -11.03 11.16
C ALA A 286 -5.22 -10.18 12.26
N GLN A 287 -6.01 -10.77 13.15
CA GLN A 287 -6.58 -10.10 14.33
C GLN A 287 -5.51 -9.60 15.30
N GLN A 288 -4.46 -10.38 15.54
CA GLN A 288 -3.33 -9.94 16.37
C GLN A 288 -2.60 -8.74 15.76
N ARG A 289 -2.39 -8.76 14.44
CA ARG A 289 -1.77 -7.66 13.68
C ARG A 289 -2.64 -6.40 13.68
N ALA A 290 -3.95 -6.56 13.47
CA ALA A 290 -4.93 -5.48 13.53
C ALA A 290 -4.93 -4.78 14.90
N ARG A 291 -4.93 -5.54 16.00
CA ARG A 291 -4.82 -5.00 17.37
C ARG A 291 -3.52 -4.21 17.63
N ARG A 292 -2.48 -4.43 16.82
CA ARG A 292 -1.21 -3.72 16.88
C ARG A 292 -1.13 -2.55 15.87
N GLY A 293 -2.20 -2.25 15.14
CA GLY A 293 -2.22 -1.21 14.11
C GLY A 293 -1.37 -1.54 12.88
N VAL A 294 -1.04 -2.82 12.68
CA VAL A 294 -0.24 -3.30 11.54
C VAL A 294 -0.95 -4.41 10.77
N GLY A 295 -2.29 -4.46 10.87
CA GLY A 295 -3.11 -5.35 10.06
C GLY A 295 -2.99 -5.06 8.56
N PRO A 296 -3.46 -5.97 7.69
CA PRO A 296 -3.63 -5.65 6.29
C PRO A 296 -4.60 -4.49 6.09
N HIS A 297 -4.42 -3.69 5.05
CA HIS A 297 -5.44 -2.71 4.62
C HIS A 297 -6.28 -3.26 3.47
N LEU A 298 -5.67 -4.11 2.64
CA LEU A 298 -6.31 -4.78 1.51
C LEU A 298 -6.05 -6.29 1.57
N LEU A 299 -6.99 -7.06 1.01
CA LEU A 299 -6.85 -8.50 0.80
C LEU A 299 -6.99 -8.84 -0.69
N ALA A 300 -6.02 -9.58 -1.23
CA ALA A 300 -6.09 -10.16 -2.57
C ALA A 300 -6.22 -11.69 -2.44
N LEU A 301 -7.34 -12.24 -2.88
CA LEU A 301 -7.62 -13.67 -2.88
C LEU A 301 -7.47 -14.24 -4.28
N SER A 302 -6.47 -15.11 -4.49
CA SER A 302 -6.11 -15.62 -5.82
C SER A 302 -6.71 -16.98 -6.18
N GLY A 303 -7.92 -17.29 -5.69
CA GLY A 303 -8.69 -18.48 -6.05
C GLY A 303 -8.60 -19.64 -5.06
N ASP A 304 -9.36 -20.68 -5.37
CA ASP A 304 -9.57 -21.90 -4.59
C ASP A 304 -9.95 -21.60 -3.14
N LEU A 305 -11.03 -20.82 -2.99
CA LEU A 305 -11.61 -20.53 -1.68
C LEU A 305 -12.25 -21.77 -1.08
N VAL A 306 -12.87 -22.59 -1.91
CA VAL A 306 -13.59 -23.82 -1.53
C VAL A 306 -12.99 -25.04 -2.20
N GLU A 307 -13.26 -26.24 -1.69
CA GLU A 307 -12.65 -27.49 -2.18
C GLU A 307 -13.44 -28.14 -3.33
N ILE A 308 -14.77 -28.10 -3.34
CA ILE A 308 -15.60 -28.68 -4.42
C ILE A 308 -16.73 -27.77 -4.88
N GLY A 309 -16.76 -26.51 -4.42
CA GLY A 309 -17.80 -25.57 -4.79
C GLY A 309 -19.15 -25.82 -4.15
N ALA A 310 -19.23 -26.60 -3.06
CA ALA A 310 -20.51 -26.91 -2.43
C ALA A 310 -21.14 -25.66 -1.76
N PRO A 311 -22.48 -25.55 -1.68
CA PRO A 311 -23.14 -24.38 -1.08
C PRO A 311 -22.72 -24.11 0.37
N GLU A 312 -22.53 -25.16 1.16
CA GLU A 312 -22.03 -25.09 2.53
C GLU A 312 -20.59 -24.59 2.61
N GLU A 313 -19.71 -25.03 1.72
CA GLU A 313 -18.31 -24.57 1.67
C GLU A 313 -18.24 -23.08 1.36
N TYR A 314 -19.07 -22.60 0.42
CA TYR A 314 -19.15 -21.17 0.13
C TYR A 314 -19.71 -20.36 1.29
N ARG A 315 -20.69 -20.89 2.03
CA ARG A 315 -21.21 -20.23 3.22
C ARG A 315 -20.12 -20.08 4.28
N ASP A 316 -19.34 -21.13 4.50
CA ASP A 316 -18.24 -21.13 5.46
C ASP A 316 -17.09 -20.20 5.00
N ALA A 317 -16.76 -20.21 3.70
CA ALA A 317 -15.78 -19.30 3.12
C ALA A 317 -16.21 -17.83 3.24
N ALA A 318 -17.49 -17.53 2.99
CA ALA A 318 -18.05 -16.20 3.15
C ALA A 318 -18.02 -15.74 4.62
N ALA A 319 -18.35 -16.63 5.56
CA ALA A 319 -18.28 -16.34 6.99
C ALA A 319 -16.83 -16.06 7.44
N TRP A 320 -15.88 -16.87 6.99
CA TRP A 320 -14.45 -16.66 7.25
C TRP A 320 -13.96 -15.34 6.66
N LEU A 321 -14.34 -15.02 5.42
CA LEU A 321 -13.98 -13.76 4.77
C LEU A 321 -14.61 -12.55 5.47
N ALA A 322 -15.86 -12.64 5.93
CA ALA A 322 -16.52 -11.60 6.71
C ALA A 322 -15.77 -11.33 8.03
N ALA A 323 -15.33 -12.39 8.72
CA ALA A 323 -14.50 -12.23 9.92
C ALA A 323 -13.15 -11.58 9.59
N LEU A 324 -12.51 -11.95 8.48
CA LEU A 324 -11.24 -11.37 8.05
C LEU A 324 -11.36 -9.90 7.65
N ARG A 325 -12.50 -9.49 7.04
CA ARG A 325 -12.79 -8.08 6.72
C ARG A 325 -12.76 -7.19 7.97
N THR A 326 -13.15 -7.70 9.15
CA THR A 326 -13.05 -6.95 10.41
C THR A 326 -11.61 -6.68 10.88
N CYS A 327 -10.62 -7.38 10.30
CA CYS A 327 -9.21 -7.18 10.59
C CYS A 327 -8.56 -6.12 9.70
N LEU A 328 -9.24 -5.69 8.62
CA LEU A 328 -8.69 -4.72 7.67
C LEU A 328 -8.61 -3.33 8.33
N GLN A 329 -7.47 -2.68 8.19
CA GLN A 329 -7.18 -1.38 8.77
C GLN A 329 -7.45 -0.25 7.77
N ASP A 330 -7.78 0.92 8.30
CA ASP A 330 -7.81 2.15 7.52
C ASP A 330 -6.41 2.55 7.07
N HIS A 331 -6.33 3.29 5.96
CA HIS A 331 -5.08 3.79 5.43
C HIS A 331 -5.31 5.18 4.84
N VAL A 332 -4.36 6.10 5.05
CA VAL A 332 -4.47 7.50 4.58
C VAL A 332 -4.65 7.62 3.07
N SER A 333 -4.13 6.67 2.31
CA SER A 333 -4.22 6.61 0.85
C SER A 333 -5.40 5.78 0.32
N LEU A 334 -6.33 5.36 1.17
CA LEU A 334 -7.50 4.57 0.77
C LEU A 334 -8.79 5.27 1.20
N ARG A 335 -9.73 5.41 0.27
CA ARG A 335 -11.02 6.07 0.48
C ARG A 335 -12.00 5.15 1.20
N ALA A 336 -12.99 5.72 1.86
CA ALA A 336 -13.97 4.94 2.62
C ALA A 336 -14.76 3.94 1.75
N ASP A 337 -14.99 4.29 0.48
CA ASP A 337 -15.70 3.48 -0.51
C ASP A 337 -14.79 2.56 -1.34
N ASP A 338 -13.47 2.63 -1.16
CA ASP A 338 -12.54 1.74 -1.84
C ASP A 338 -12.76 0.29 -1.38
N PRO A 339 -12.89 -0.67 -2.31
CA PRO A 339 -13.08 -2.07 -1.95
C PRO A 339 -11.83 -2.61 -1.26
N ARG A 340 -12.01 -3.17 -0.06
CA ARG A 340 -10.91 -3.67 0.77
C ARG A 340 -10.53 -5.13 0.49
N VAL A 341 -11.33 -5.81 -0.33
CA VAL A 341 -11.09 -7.19 -0.76
C VAL A 341 -11.25 -7.26 -2.27
N VAL A 342 -10.33 -7.94 -2.94
CA VAL A 342 -10.45 -8.35 -4.35
C VAL A 342 -10.28 -9.85 -4.46
N VAL A 343 -11.05 -10.49 -5.34
CA VAL A 343 -11.07 -11.96 -5.45
C VAL A 343 -11.07 -12.40 -6.91
N VAL A 344 -10.34 -13.47 -7.21
CA VAL A 344 -10.50 -14.25 -8.44
C VAL A 344 -10.91 -15.67 -8.05
N GLY A 345 -11.70 -16.34 -8.88
CA GLY A 345 -12.03 -17.76 -8.68
C GLY A 345 -10.91 -18.65 -9.23
N GLY A 346 -10.63 -19.74 -8.52
CA GLY A 346 -9.78 -20.83 -8.97
C GLY A 346 -10.57 -21.97 -9.61
N ASN A 347 -9.89 -23.07 -9.95
CA ASN A 347 -10.53 -24.22 -10.60
C ASN A 347 -11.47 -24.99 -9.65
N HIS A 348 -11.28 -24.88 -8.33
CA HIS A 348 -12.20 -25.46 -7.35
C HIS A 348 -13.41 -24.56 -7.04
N ASP A 349 -13.36 -23.28 -7.38
CA ASP A 349 -14.43 -22.31 -7.16
C ASP A 349 -15.54 -22.37 -8.25
N VAL A 350 -16.00 -23.58 -8.57
CA VAL A 350 -17.04 -23.80 -9.59
C VAL A 350 -18.08 -24.81 -9.09
N ASP A 351 -19.28 -24.83 -9.69
CA ASP A 351 -20.22 -25.93 -9.50
C ASP A 351 -19.80 -27.13 -10.34
N TRP A 352 -19.27 -28.16 -9.68
CA TRP A 352 -18.75 -29.36 -10.32
C TRP A 352 -19.84 -30.19 -11.00
N GLY A 353 -21.12 -30.00 -10.64
CA GLY A 353 -22.25 -30.58 -11.36
C GLY A 353 -22.47 -29.96 -12.75
N GLN A 354 -21.82 -28.83 -13.03
CA GLN A 354 -22.00 -28.03 -14.24
C GLN A 354 -20.72 -27.91 -15.07
N THR A 355 -19.75 -28.80 -14.85
CA THR A 355 -18.43 -28.74 -15.52
C THR A 355 -18.39 -29.40 -16.89
N ARG A 356 -19.54 -29.83 -17.43
CA ARG A 356 -19.62 -30.32 -18.81
C ARG A 356 -19.98 -29.16 -19.75
N GLY A 357 -19.20 -28.94 -20.80
CA GLY A 357 -19.54 -27.99 -21.86
C GLY A 357 -18.32 -27.30 -22.48
N GLU A 358 -18.56 -26.29 -23.30
CA GLU A 358 -17.50 -25.48 -23.90
C GLU A 358 -16.82 -24.55 -22.87
N ALA A 359 -15.64 -24.06 -23.21
CA ALA A 359 -14.95 -22.98 -22.48
C ALA A 359 -15.90 -21.83 -22.17
N GLY A 360 -15.91 -21.33 -20.94
CA GLY A 360 -16.83 -20.25 -20.56
C GLY A 360 -18.28 -20.75 -20.41
N ALA A 361 -18.47 -22.03 -20.08
CA ALA A 361 -19.73 -22.58 -19.60
C ALA A 361 -20.12 -21.88 -18.28
N ARG A 362 -20.78 -20.72 -18.44
CA ARG A 362 -21.11 -19.73 -17.40
C ARG A 362 -21.73 -20.31 -16.14
N ALA A 363 -22.53 -21.35 -16.32
CA ALA A 363 -23.34 -21.94 -15.27
C ALA A 363 -22.46 -22.37 -14.08
N ARG A 364 -21.29 -22.98 -14.34
CA ARG A 364 -20.36 -23.44 -13.28
C ARG A 364 -19.83 -22.30 -12.40
N HIS A 365 -19.81 -21.06 -12.89
CA HIS A 365 -19.32 -19.90 -12.12
C HIS A 365 -20.42 -19.14 -11.37
N LEU A 366 -21.70 -19.47 -11.59
CA LEU A 366 -22.82 -18.71 -11.00
C LEU A 366 -22.79 -18.69 -9.48
N ARG A 367 -22.44 -19.82 -8.84
CA ARG A 367 -22.41 -19.91 -7.37
C ARG A 367 -21.31 -19.02 -6.77
N PHE A 368 -20.10 -19.09 -7.31
CA PHE A 368 -19.02 -18.18 -6.94
C PHE A 368 -19.44 -16.71 -7.14
N ALA A 369 -20.06 -16.43 -8.29
CA ALA A 369 -20.51 -15.10 -8.66
C ALA A 369 -21.60 -14.53 -7.72
N GLU A 370 -22.51 -15.38 -7.26
CA GLU A 370 -23.57 -15.05 -6.30
C GLU A 370 -22.98 -14.74 -4.92
N VAL A 371 -22.12 -15.63 -4.40
CA VAL A 371 -21.54 -15.50 -3.06
C VAL A 371 -20.60 -14.30 -2.96
N MET A 372 -19.83 -14.04 -4.03
CA MET A 372 -18.85 -12.95 -4.10
C MET A 372 -19.40 -11.72 -4.85
N GLY A 373 -20.73 -11.59 -4.99
CA GLY A 373 -21.35 -10.54 -5.81
C GLY A 373 -21.05 -9.10 -5.36
N ASP A 374 -20.71 -8.91 -4.08
CA ASP A 374 -20.34 -7.62 -3.49
C ASP A 374 -18.85 -7.28 -3.63
N THR A 375 -18.04 -8.22 -4.10
CA THR A 375 -16.58 -8.13 -4.13
C THR A 375 -16.11 -7.98 -5.57
N PRO A 376 -15.20 -7.04 -5.88
CA PRO A 376 -14.58 -6.97 -7.20
C PRO A 376 -13.96 -8.33 -7.60
N ARG A 377 -14.39 -8.82 -8.76
CA ARG A 377 -13.98 -10.11 -9.32
C ARG A 377 -14.10 -10.15 -10.85
N PRO A 378 -13.41 -11.07 -11.54
CA PRO A 378 -13.71 -11.39 -12.93
C PRO A 378 -15.14 -11.96 -13.03
N ARG A 379 -15.86 -11.56 -14.08
CA ARG A 379 -17.24 -12.00 -14.31
C ARG A 379 -17.31 -13.19 -15.26
N LEU A 380 -16.80 -14.34 -14.81
CA LEU A 380 -16.78 -15.58 -15.61
C LEU A 380 -18.17 -16.16 -15.89
N GLU A 381 -19.18 -15.73 -15.13
CA GLU A 381 -20.59 -16.01 -15.38
C GLU A 381 -21.18 -15.20 -16.56
N GLU A 382 -20.47 -14.18 -17.05
CA GLU A 382 -20.88 -13.37 -18.20
C GLU A 382 -20.17 -13.85 -19.49
N PRO A 383 -20.80 -13.71 -20.68
CA PRO A 383 -20.15 -13.99 -21.95
C PRO A 383 -18.81 -13.24 -22.11
N PRO A 384 -17.74 -13.89 -22.60
CA PRO A 384 -16.47 -13.20 -22.82
C PRO A 384 -16.55 -11.99 -23.77
N ASP A 385 -17.49 -11.98 -24.71
CA ASP A 385 -17.70 -10.88 -25.65
C ASP A 385 -18.26 -9.62 -24.99
N THR A 386 -19.04 -9.75 -23.92
CA THR A 386 -19.73 -8.62 -23.27
C THR A 386 -19.16 -8.29 -21.90
N ARG A 387 -18.50 -9.22 -21.22
CA ARG A 387 -18.01 -8.98 -19.86
C ARG A 387 -16.95 -7.89 -19.82
N ALA A 388 -17.03 -7.04 -18.80
CA ALA A 388 -16.05 -5.99 -18.59
C ALA A 388 -14.74 -6.56 -18.01
N LEU A 389 -13.62 -5.90 -18.31
CA LEU A 389 -12.38 -6.11 -17.57
C LEU A 389 -12.54 -5.51 -16.17
N THR A 390 -12.32 -6.30 -15.13
CA THR A 390 -12.39 -5.81 -13.75
C THR A 390 -11.04 -5.20 -13.36
N VAL A 391 -11.03 -3.88 -13.17
CA VAL A 391 -9.89 -3.12 -12.66
C VAL A 391 -10.34 -2.32 -11.45
N VAL A 392 -9.61 -2.44 -10.35
CA VAL A 392 -9.82 -1.67 -9.13
C VAL A 392 -8.71 -0.64 -9.01
N ARG A 393 -9.07 0.64 -8.88
CA ARG A 393 -8.13 1.76 -8.85
C ARG A 393 -8.15 2.42 -7.48
N PHE A 394 -6.98 2.48 -6.84
CA PHE A 394 -6.71 3.19 -5.60
C PHE A 394 -5.81 4.38 -5.92
N ALA A 395 -6.42 5.47 -6.43
CA ALA A 395 -5.69 6.59 -7.01
C ALA A 395 -4.71 7.23 -6.02
N ASP A 396 -5.15 7.48 -4.79
CA ASP A 396 -4.33 8.15 -3.78
C ASP A 396 -3.18 7.25 -3.28
N ALA A 397 -3.26 5.94 -3.52
CA ALA A 397 -2.21 4.96 -3.24
C ALA A 397 -1.29 4.70 -4.44
N GLY A 398 -1.55 5.27 -5.62
CA GLY A 398 -0.81 4.98 -6.83
C GLY A 398 -0.90 3.51 -7.28
N LEU A 399 -2.04 2.85 -7.04
CA LEU A 399 -2.22 1.42 -7.27
C LEU A 399 -3.44 1.11 -8.16
N GLU A 400 -3.22 0.27 -9.17
CA GLU A 400 -4.28 -0.39 -9.93
C GLU A 400 -4.13 -1.91 -9.88
N ILE A 401 -5.21 -2.61 -9.55
CA ILE A 401 -5.28 -4.08 -9.53
C ILE A 401 -6.21 -4.56 -10.64
N VAL A 402 -5.69 -5.32 -11.60
CA VAL A 402 -6.49 -6.00 -12.61
C VAL A 402 -6.74 -7.45 -12.21
N LEU A 403 -8.00 -7.88 -12.30
CA LEU A 403 -8.42 -9.22 -11.95
C LEU A 403 -8.70 -10.00 -13.23
N LEU A 404 -7.96 -11.09 -13.44
CA LEU A 404 -8.07 -11.93 -14.64
C LEU A 404 -8.66 -13.28 -14.26
N GLY A 405 -9.76 -13.65 -14.93
CA GLY A 405 -10.37 -14.96 -14.76
C GLY A 405 -9.58 -16.01 -15.51
N SER A 406 -8.80 -16.81 -14.78
CA SER A 406 -8.00 -17.91 -15.36
C SER A 406 -8.67 -19.27 -15.30
N ALA A 407 -9.82 -19.39 -14.63
CA ALA A 407 -10.50 -20.66 -14.35
C ALA A 407 -11.65 -20.97 -15.34
N GLU A 408 -11.55 -20.54 -16.60
CA GLU A 408 -12.57 -20.77 -17.65
C GLU A 408 -12.96 -22.24 -17.84
N TYR A 409 -12.03 -23.14 -17.55
CA TYR A 409 -12.19 -24.59 -17.60
C TYR A 409 -12.09 -25.23 -16.21
N GLY A 410 -12.37 -24.49 -15.14
CA GLY A 410 -12.33 -25.04 -13.78
C GLY A 410 -13.22 -26.28 -13.68
N GLY A 411 -12.68 -27.37 -13.15
CA GLY A 411 -13.37 -28.64 -12.94
C GLY A 411 -13.68 -29.42 -14.23
N GLU A 412 -13.07 -29.06 -15.36
CA GLU A 412 -13.26 -29.75 -16.64
C GLU A 412 -12.83 -31.22 -16.54
N LEU A 413 -13.52 -32.07 -17.30
CA LEU A 413 -13.37 -33.52 -17.22
C LEU A 413 -12.62 -34.07 -18.43
N ASP A 414 -11.60 -34.90 -18.21
CA ASP A 414 -11.01 -35.73 -19.26
C ASP A 414 -11.95 -36.91 -19.54
N HIS A 415 -12.90 -36.69 -20.45
CA HIS A 415 -13.88 -37.70 -20.84
C HIS A 415 -13.25 -39.02 -21.31
N ALA A 416 -12.10 -38.96 -21.98
CA ALA A 416 -11.44 -40.16 -22.49
C ALA A 416 -10.81 -40.96 -21.34
N LEU A 417 -10.14 -40.29 -20.42
CA LEU A 417 -9.58 -40.92 -19.22
C LEU A 417 -10.68 -41.44 -18.30
N ILE A 418 -11.74 -40.66 -18.07
CA ILE A 418 -12.91 -41.09 -17.28
C ILE A 418 -13.52 -42.35 -17.89
N ALA A 419 -13.76 -42.38 -19.20
CA ALA A 419 -14.32 -43.56 -19.86
C ALA A 419 -13.42 -44.80 -19.68
N ARG A 420 -12.10 -44.64 -19.75
CA ARG A 420 -11.14 -45.74 -19.49
C ARG A 420 -11.17 -46.21 -18.04
N LEU A 421 -11.31 -45.29 -17.08
CA LEU A 421 -11.36 -45.61 -15.66
C LEU A 421 -12.70 -46.23 -15.26
N ASP A 422 -13.81 -45.79 -15.86
CA ASP A 422 -15.13 -46.40 -15.71
C ASP A 422 -15.13 -47.84 -16.24
N ASP A 423 -14.57 -48.07 -17.44
CA ASP A 423 -14.40 -49.40 -18.03
C ASP A 423 -13.46 -50.29 -17.20
N ALA A 424 -12.36 -49.74 -16.65
CA ALA A 424 -11.49 -50.46 -15.72
C ALA A 424 -12.22 -50.85 -14.42
N ARG A 425 -13.03 -49.95 -13.86
CA ARG A 425 -13.85 -50.21 -12.67
C ARG A 425 -14.86 -51.32 -12.93
N GLU A 426 -15.58 -51.26 -14.04
CA GLU A 426 -16.58 -52.27 -14.41
C GLU A 426 -15.96 -53.65 -14.61
N ARG A 427 -14.79 -53.73 -15.26
CA ARG A 427 -14.03 -54.99 -15.36
C ARG A 427 -13.61 -55.54 -13.99
N ALA A 428 -13.09 -54.69 -13.11
CA ALA A 428 -12.68 -55.09 -11.77
C ALA A 428 -13.86 -55.63 -10.95
N LEU A 429 -15.02 -54.96 -11.02
CA LEU A 429 -16.25 -55.44 -10.38
C LEU A 429 -16.71 -56.79 -10.96
N ALA A 430 -16.68 -56.95 -12.29
CA ALA A 430 -17.04 -58.21 -12.94
C ALA A 430 -16.10 -59.37 -12.57
N ALA A 431 -14.84 -59.09 -12.25
CA ALA A 431 -13.85 -60.05 -11.79
C ALA A 431 -13.89 -60.32 -10.27
N GLY A 432 -14.73 -59.61 -9.51
CA GLY A 432 -14.76 -59.70 -8.04
C GLY A 432 -13.60 -58.97 -7.33
N GLU A 433 -12.88 -58.10 -8.04
CA GLU A 433 -11.73 -57.34 -7.55
C GLU A 433 -12.16 -56.00 -6.94
N GLN A 434 -12.89 -56.04 -5.83
CA GLN A 434 -13.47 -54.86 -5.18
C GLN A 434 -12.44 -53.74 -4.92
N GLY A 435 -11.23 -54.09 -4.47
CA GLY A 435 -10.16 -53.10 -4.22
C GLY A 435 -9.71 -52.35 -5.47
N ASN A 436 -9.63 -53.04 -6.62
CA ASN A 436 -9.26 -52.42 -7.89
C ASN A 436 -10.40 -51.54 -8.42
N ALA A 437 -11.65 -51.91 -8.19
CA ALA A 437 -12.80 -51.08 -8.53
C ALA A 437 -12.82 -49.77 -7.71
N GLU A 438 -12.56 -49.87 -6.40
CA GLU A 438 -12.46 -48.70 -5.51
C GLU A 438 -11.27 -47.80 -5.88
N GLU A 439 -10.14 -48.38 -6.28
CA GLU A 439 -8.99 -47.63 -6.77
C GLU A 439 -9.28 -46.94 -8.10
N ALA A 440 -9.89 -47.64 -9.07
CA ALA A 440 -10.31 -47.05 -10.34
C ALA A 440 -11.29 -45.89 -10.13
N GLN A 441 -12.23 -46.02 -9.18
CA GLN A 441 -13.13 -44.92 -8.79
C GLN A 441 -12.36 -43.74 -8.18
N ARG A 442 -11.41 -44.00 -7.26
CA ARG A 442 -10.57 -42.94 -6.67
C ARG A 442 -9.75 -42.22 -7.73
N LEU A 443 -9.11 -42.97 -8.63
CA LEU A 443 -8.35 -42.41 -9.75
C LEU A 443 -9.25 -41.64 -10.71
N ARG A 444 -10.48 -42.09 -10.97
CA ARG A 444 -11.46 -41.36 -11.78
C ARG A 444 -11.80 -40.03 -11.14
N ASP A 445 -12.05 -40.03 -9.84
CA ASP A 445 -12.40 -38.83 -9.09
C ASP A 445 -11.20 -37.90 -8.88
N HIS A 446 -9.97 -38.38 -9.03
CA HIS A 446 -8.75 -37.59 -8.87
C HIS A 446 -8.13 -37.15 -10.21
N LEU A 447 -7.88 -38.08 -11.12
CA LEU A 447 -7.21 -37.88 -12.41
C LEU A 447 -8.16 -37.57 -13.56
N GLY A 448 -9.44 -37.90 -13.43
CA GLY A 448 -10.44 -37.57 -14.45
C GLY A 448 -10.65 -36.07 -14.64
N ARG A 449 -10.00 -35.23 -13.84
CA ARG A 449 -10.06 -33.77 -13.92
C ARG A 449 -8.86 -33.23 -14.65
N ILE A 450 -9.14 -32.31 -15.55
CA ILE A 450 -8.15 -31.46 -16.19
C ILE A 450 -8.54 -30.04 -15.84
N ASP A 451 -7.66 -29.31 -15.18
CA ASP A 451 -7.92 -27.94 -14.76
C ASP A 451 -7.05 -26.96 -15.57
N PRO A 452 -7.23 -26.88 -16.90
CA PRO A 452 -6.39 -26.02 -17.71
C PRO A 452 -6.71 -24.56 -17.43
N GLY A 453 -5.69 -23.81 -17.02
CA GLY A 453 -5.80 -22.37 -16.91
C GLY A 453 -5.98 -21.72 -18.29
N LEU A 454 -6.94 -20.81 -18.43
CA LEU A 454 -7.10 -20.00 -19.63
C LEU A 454 -7.60 -18.60 -19.24
N VAL A 455 -6.92 -17.55 -19.72
CA VAL A 455 -7.48 -16.20 -19.75
C VAL A 455 -8.02 -15.92 -21.14
N HIS A 456 -9.31 -15.62 -21.26
CA HIS A 456 -9.95 -15.45 -22.56
C HIS A 456 -9.31 -14.32 -23.41
N SER A 457 -9.20 -14.54 -24.72
CA SER A 457 -8.54 -13.59 -25.65
C SER A 457 -9.15 -12.19 -25.66
N LYS A 458 -10.47 -12.09 -25.46
CA LYS A 458 -11.20 -10.81 -25.37
C LYS A 458 -10.77 -10.00 -24.14
N ASP A 459 -10.54 -10.65 -23.00
CA ASP A 459 -10.03 -9.96 -21.81
C ASP A 459 -8.59 -9.51 -22.00
N LEU A 460 -7.76 -10.31 -22.68
CA LEU A 460 -6.41 -9.89 -23.03
C LEU A 460 -6.41 -8.70 -23.99
N SER A 461 -7.37 -8.64 -24.92
CA SER A 461 -7.55 -7.46 -25.78
C SER A 461 -7.96 -6.23 -24.98
N ARG A 462 -8.85 -6.39 -23.98
CA ARG A 462 -9.25 -5.29 -23.08
C ARG A 462 -8.08 -4.84 -22.20
N LEU A 463 -7.28 -5.77 -21.68
CA LEU A 463 -6.09 -5.48 -20.89
C LEU A 463 -5.10 -4.63 -21.69
N ARG A 464 -4.81 -5.01 -22.95
CA ARG A 464 -3.95 -4.24 -23.86
C ARG A 464 -4.50 -2.84 -24.15
N GLY A 465 -5.83 -2.72 -24.28
CA GLY A 465 -6.50 -1.44 -24.52
C GLY A 465 -6.69 -0.58 -23.28
N HIS A 466 -6.47 -1.13 -22.07
CA HIS A 466 -6.71 -0.42 -20.83
C HIS A 466 -5.61 0.61 -20.57
N ARG A 467 -6.02 1.85 -20.31
CA ARG A 467 -5.09 2.95 -19.98
C ARG A 467 -4.94 3.04 -18.46
N PHE A 468 -3.99 2.27 -17.94
CA PHE A 468 -3.58 2.37 -16.54
C PHE A 468 -3.09 3.79 -16.24
N ARG A 469 -3.60 4.35 -15.15
CA ARG A 469 -3.23 5.69 -14.67
C ARG A 469 -2.20 5.63 -13.58
N GLU A 470 -2.15 4.50 -12.87
CA GLU A 470 -1.34 4.37 -11.68
C GLU A 470 0.02 3.71 -11.98
N PRO A 471 1.07 4.09 -11.23
CA PRO A 471 2.42 3.56 -11.41
C PRO A 471 2.54 2.10 -10.93
N VAL A 472 1.90 1.73 -9.83
CA VAL A 472 1.88 0.35 -9.33
C VAL A 472 0.74 -0.41 -10.01
N ARG A 473 1.09 -1.40 -10.83
CA ARG A 473 0.11 -2.21 -11.57
C ARG A 473 0.25 -3.67 -11.19
N VAL A 474 -0.80 -4.24 -10.63
CA VAL A 474 -0.82 -5.62 -10.13
C VAL A 474 -1.86 -6.41 -10.91
N ALA A 475 -1.49 -7.59 -11.40
CA ALA A 475 -2.45 -8.56 -11.93
C ALA A 475 -2.68 -9.67 -10.91
N VAL A 476 -3.94 -10.05 -10.70
CA VAL A 476 -4.33 -11.20 -9.88
C VAL A 476 -5.05 -12.21 -10.76
N LEU A 477 -4.61 -13.47 -10.68
CA LEU A 477 -5.23 -14.62 -11.33
C LEU A 477 -4.92 -15.87 -10.51
N HIS A 478 -5.54 -17.00 -10.83
CA HIS A 478 -5.32 -18.23 -10.07
C HIS A 478 -4.18 -19.09 -10.62
N HIS A 479 -4.21 -19.38 -11.93
CA HIS A 479 -3.24 -20.27 -12.56
C HIS A 479 -1.89 -19.57 -12.84
N PRO A 480 -0.75 -20.27 -12.70
CA PRO A 480 0.57 -19.72 -12.98
C PRO A 480 0.73 -19.22 -14.42
N VAL A 481 1.40 -18.07 -14.56
CA VAL A 481 1.82 -17.49 -15.86
C VAL A 481 3.14 -18.06 -16.36
N SER A 482 3.82 -18.85 -15.52
CA SER A 482 5.14 -19.39 -15.80
C SER A 482 5.31 -20.78 -15.17
N PRO A 483 6.12 -21.66 -15.77
CA PRO A 483 6.44 -22.93 -15.15
C PRO A 483 7.11 -22.73 -13.79
N MET A 484 6.64 -23.45 -12.78
CA MET A 484 7.25 -23.42 -11.45
C MET A 484 7.91 -24.77 -11.15
N PRO A 485 8.98 -24.77 -10.32
CA PRO A 485 9.46 -25.99 -9.71
C PRO A 485 8.42 -26.45 -8.67
N SER A 486 7.43 -27.25 -9.09
CA SER A 486 6.52 -27.93 -8.18
C SER A 486 6.87 -29.42 -8.11
N TYR A 487 6.92 -29.93 -6.88
CA TYR A 487 7.14 -31.35 -6.59
C TYR A 487 5.86 -32.07 -6.15
N VAL A 488 4.79 -31.31 -5.90
CA VAL A 488 3.62 -31.80 -5.15
C VAL A 488 2.50 -32.28 -6.08
N ASP A 489 2.27 -31.58 -7.19
CA ASP A 489 1.21 -31.91 -8.15
C ASP A 489 1.77 -32.02 -9.58
N VAL A 490 1.95 -33.28 -10.03
CA VAL A 490 2.24 -33.58 -11.43
C VAL A 490 0.91 -33.73 -12.17
N THR A 491 0.14 -32.64 -12.26
CA THR A 491 -1.07 -32.60 -13.09
C THR A 491 -0.68 -32.26 -14.54
N PRO A 492 -1.45 -32.73 -15.54
CA PRO A 492 -1.17 -32.43 -16.95
C PRO A 492 -1.20 -30.92 -17.27
N TYR A 493 -1.87 -30.12 -16.41
CA TYR A 493 -2.06 -28.69 -16.59
C TYR A 493 -1.71 -27.91 -15.32
N ALA A 494 -0.41 -27.72 -15.10
CA ALA A 494 0.12 -26.96 -13.97
C ALA A 494 -0.03 -25.42 -14.09
N GLY A 495 -0.49 -24.89 -15.24
CA GLY A 495 -0.53 -23.46 -15.51
C GLY A 495 -1.40 -23.08 -16.69
N LEU A 496 -1.25 -21.85 -17.17
CA LEU A 496 -2.05 -21.31 -18.27
C LEU A 496 -1.70 -21.93 -19.64
N LEU A 497 -2.71 -22.43 -20.35
CA LEU A 497 -2.62 -22.88 -21.74
C LEU A 497 -2.09 -21.79 -22.68
N ASN A 498 -2.44 -20.53 -22.41
CA ASN A 498 -2.05 -19.38 -23.21
C ASN A 498 -1.11 -18.42 -22.49
N ALA A 499 -0.28 -18.93 -21.57
CA ALA A 499 0.67 -18.17 -20.75
C ALA A 499 1.45 -17.11 -21.54
N GLY A 500 1.98 -17.45 -22.73
CA GLY A 500 2.70 -16.51 -23.59
C GLY A 500 1.87 -15.27 -23.96
N LYS A 501 0.64 -15.46 -24.44
CA LYS A 501 -0.27 -14.36 -24.82
C LYS A 501 -0.69 -13.50 -23.63
N VAL A 502 -0.80 -14.12 -22.45
CA VAL A 502 -1.13 -13.45 -21.18
C VAL A 502 0.04 -12.56 -20.77
N LYS A 503 1.26 -13.11 -20.76
CA LYS A 503 2.48 -12.35 -20.47
C LYS A 503 2.69 -11.20 -21.47
N ASP A 504 2.50 -11.44 -22.76
CA ASP A 504 2.58 -10.38 -23.79
C ASP A 504 1.66 -9.20 -23.48
N ALA A 505 0.41 -9.49 -23.09
CA ALA A 505 -0.56 -8.47 -22.70
C ALA A 505 -0.17 -7.76 -21.40
N MET A 506 0.40 -8.47 -20.42
CA MET A 506 0.89 -7.90 -19.17
C MET A 506 2.10 -6.98 -19.39
N PHE A 507 3.05 -7.37 -20.25
CA PHE A 507 4.18 -6.51 -20.64
C PHE A 507 3.70 -5.25 -21.36
N GLU A 508 2.76 -5.36 -22.32
CA GLU A 508 2.16 -4.20 -23.00
C GLU A 508 1.43 -3.26 -22.02
N ALA A 509 0.73 -3.83 -21.04
CA ALA A 509 0.08 -3.08 -19.96
C ALA A 509 1.06 -2.56 -18.89
N ARG A 510 2.35 -2.88 -19.00
CA ARG A 510 3.40 -2.64 -17.98
C ARG A 510 3.01 -3.11 -16.58
N ILE A 511 2.35 -4.26 -16.47
CA ILE A 511 2.06 -4.88 -15.17
C ILE A 511 3.39 -5.13 -14.44
N SER A 512 3.50 -4.63 -13.23
CA SER A 512 4.73 -4.70 -12.43
C SER A 512 4.80 -5.97 -11.58
N LEU A 513 3.64 -6.49 -11.15
CA LEU A 513 3.54 -7.64 -10.25
C LEU A 513 2.37 -8.54 -10.66
N VAL A 514 2.58 -9.86 -10.65
CA VAL A 514 1.57 -10.89 -10.85
C VAL A 514 1.42 -11.70 -9.58
N LEU A 515 0.19 -11.82 -9.08
CA LEU A 515 -0.18 -12.61 -7.91
C LEU A 515 -1.00 -13.82 -8.37
N HIS A 516 -0.58 -15.02 -7.98
CA HIS A 516 -1.35 -16.25 -8.27
C HIS A 516 -1.15 -17.35 -7.21
N GLY A 517 -1.88 -18.46 -7.36
CA GLY A 517 -1.81 -19.65 -6.49
C GLY A 517 -1.75 -20.94 -7.30
N HIS A 518 -2.69 -21.86 -7.04
CA HIS A 518 -2.98 -23.11 -7.74
C HIS A 518 -1.99 -24.25 -7.46
N GLN A 519 -0.68 -24.02 -7.59
CA GLN A 519 0.30 -25.09 -7.38
C GLN A 519 0.65 -25.35 -5.92
N HIS A 520 0.01 -24.61 -5.00
CA HIS A 520 0.23 -24.63 -3.55
C HIS A 520 1.66 -24.35 -3.06
N SER A 521 2.61 -24.16 -3.98
CA SER A 521 4.02 -23.88 -3.71
C SER A 521 4.32 -22.39 -3.77
N ALA A 522 5.08 -21.90 -2.81
CA ALA A 522 5.48 -20.50 -2.81
C ALA A 522 6.68 -20.26 -3.74
N TRP A 523 6.54 -19.33 -4.69
CA TRP A 523 7.60 -19.03 -5.65
C TRP A 523 7.64 -17.55 -6.03
N PHE A 524 8.87 -17.03 -6.17
CA PHE A 524 9.12 -15.68 -6.69
C PHE A 524 9.95 -15.80 -7.95
N ALA A 525 9.58 -15.00 -8.96
CA ALA A 525 10.33 -14.91 -10.20
C ALA A 525 10.32 -13.51 -10.77
N GLU A 526 11.33 -13.28 -11.61
CA GLU A 526 11.46 -12.10 -12.44
C GLU A 526 11.57 -12.56 -13.89
N GLU A 527 10.72 -12.04 -14.76
CA GLU A 527 10.78 -12.32 -16.18
C GLU A 527 10.95 -11.04 -16.98
N ARG A 528 11.78 -11.14 -18.03
CA ARG A 528 12.04 -10.07 -18.99
C ARG A 528 11.81 -10.60 -20.39
N TRP A 529 11.40 -9.71 -21.29
CA TRP A 529 11.26 -10.04 -22.69
C TRP A 529 12.44 -9.43 -23.47
N PRO A 530 13.37 -10.25 -24.02
CA PRO A 530 14.62 -9.75 -24.59
C PRO A 530 14.48 -8.68 -25.68
N ASP A 531 13.40 -8.74 -26.45
CA ASP A 531 13.13 -7.84 -27.58
C ASP A 531 12.20 -6.67 -27.24
N ARG A 532 11.86 -6.47 -25.96
CA ARG A 532 11.05 -5.33 -25.49
C ARG A 532 11.90 -4.39 -24.63
N ASP A 533 11.25 -3.34 -24.12
CA ASP A 533 11.89 -2.45 -23.17
C ASP A 533 12.37 -3.18 -21.91
N ASN A 534 13.13 -2.49 -21.08
CA ASN A 534 13.70 -3.03 -19.84
C ASN A 534 12.65 -3.32 -18.74
N HIS A 535 11.36 -3.34 -19.07
CA HIS A 535 10.32 -3.70 -18.13
C HIS A 535 10.48 -5.15 -17.66
N CYS A 536 10.37 -5.35 -16.36
CA CYS A 536 10.49 -6.66 -15.75
C CYS A 536 9.18 -7.01 -15.05
N LEU A 537 8.63 -8.18 -15.38
CA LEU A 537 7.43 -8.73 -14.76
C LEU A 537 7.84 -9.50 -13.51
N ARG A 538 7.37 -9.09 -12.33
CA ARG A 538 7.63 -9.82 -11.08
C ARG A 538 6.45 -10.73 -10.81
N ILE A 539 6.71 -11.97 -10.41
CA ILE A 539 5.69 -12.99 -10.18
C ILE A 539 5.82 -13.45 -8.73
N ALA A 540 4.69 -13.48 -8.01
CA ALA A 540 4.60 -13.97 -6.65
C ALA A 540 3.47 -14.99 -6.51
N ALA A 541 3.85 -16.27 -6.55
CA ALA A 541 2.97 -17.38 -6.20
C ALA A 541 2.80 -17.43 -4.68
N ALA A 542 1.56 -17.51 -4.20
CA ALA A 542 1.28 -17.77 -2.80
C ALA A 542 1.44 -19.27 -2.51
N PRO A 543 2.02 -19.65 -1.35
CA PRO A 543 1.80 -20.99 -0.81
C PRO A 543 0.31 -21.17 -0.53
N SER A 544 -0.14 -22.41 -0.50
CA SER A 544 -1.52 -22.67 -0.08
C SER A 544 -1.72 -22.31 1.39
N LEU A 545 -2.80 -21.58 1.67
CA LEU A 545 -3.16 -21.25 3.05
C LEU A 545 -3.76 -22.46 3.78
N GLY A 546 -4.56 -23.27 3.08
CA GLY A 546 -5.45 -24.22 3.74
C GLY A 546 -5.64 -25.57 3.05
N SER A 547 -4.94 -25.89 1.97
CA SER A 547 -5.01 -27.22 1.35
C SER A 547 -4.25 -28.26 2.17
N ALA A 548 -4.85 -29.42 2.44
CA ALA A 548 -4.12 -30.55 3.02
C ALA A 548 -3.17 -31.25 2.02
N ALA A 549 -3.27 -30.93 0.73
CA ALA A 549 -2.44 -31.50 -0.34
C ALA A 549 -1.17 -30.68 -0.55
N VAL A 550 -0.36 -30.50 0.51
CA VAL A 550 0.91 -29.78 0.44
C VAL A 550 2.01 -30.49 1.20
N ASP A 551 3.19 -30.57 0.58
CA ASP A 551 4.43 -30.92 1.26
C ASP A 551 5.11 -29.69 1.89
N GLU A 552 4.76 -28.49 1.40
CA GLU A 552 5.28 -27.21 1.87
C GLU A 552 4.55 -26.70 3.11
N LYS A 553 5.16 -25.70 3.77
CA LYS A 553 4.52 -24.98 4.88
C LYS A 553 3.42 -24.07 4.34
N HIS A 554 2.25 -24.08 4.97
CA HIS A 554 1.18 -23.12 4.69
C HIS A 554 1.66 -21.68 4.86
N GLY A 555 1.09 -20.75 4.10
CA GLY A 555 1.58 -19.37 4.12
C GLY A 555 0.67 -18.38 3.43
N PHE A 556 1.20 -17.18 3.24
CA PHE A 556 0.64 -16.13 2.38
C PHE A 556 1.78 -15.17 1.97
N ASN A 557 1.46 -14.19 1.11
CA ASN A 557 2.39 -13.11 0.77
C ASN A 557 1.91 -11.78 1.38
N GLU A 558 2.77 -11.03 2.07
CA GLU A 558 2.54 -9.64 2.46
C GLU A 558 3.20 -8.71 1.43
N ILE A 559 2.40 -7.90 0.75
CA ILE A 559 2.87 -6.86 -0.16
C ILE A 559 2.82 -5.52 0.54
N LEU A 560 3.93 -4.79 0.51
CA LEU A 560 4.06 -3.44 1.02
C LEU A 560 4.30 -2.50 -0.16
N ILE A 561 3.39 -1.55 -0.36
CA ILE A 561 3.60 -0.44 -1.28
C ILE A 561 4.10 0.74 -0.46
N LEU A 562 5.35 1.12 -0.70
CA LEU A 562 6.05 2.22 -0.06
C LEU A 562 6.07 3.40 -1.02
N ARG A 563 5.63 4.57 -0.55
CA ARG A 563 5.60 5.81 -1.32
C ARG A 563 6.57 6.83 -0.74
N GLU A 564 7.26 7.53 -1.62
CA GLU A 564 8.02 8.75 -1.34
C GLU A 564 7.73 9.77 -2.45
N GLY A 565 6.75 10.65 -2.20
CA GLY A 565 6.17 11.51 -3.23
C GLY A 565 5.58 10.69 -4.37
N ASP A 566 6.06 10.93 -5.59
CA ASP A 566 5.66 10.17 -6.79
C ASP A 566 6.48 8.89 -7.01
N ALA A 567 7.47 8.61 -6.16
CA ALA A 567 8.29 7.41 -6.25
C ALA A 567 7.69 6.27 -5.44
N TYR A 568 7.74 5.06 -6.00
CA TYR A 568 7.18 3.85 -5.41
C TYR A 568 8.23 2.75 -5.29
N GLU A 569 8.21 2.04 -4.16
CA GLU A 569 8.90 0.78 -3.94
C GLU A 569 7.87 -0.27 -3.51
N VAL A 570 7.91 -1.45 -4.12
CA VAL A 570 7.07 -2.58 -3.76
C VAL A 570 7.94 -3.64 -3.10
N GLN A 571 7.56 -4.08 -1.91
CA GLN A 571 8.16 -5.24 -1.24
C GLN A 571 7.14 -6.36 -1.17
N VAL A 572 7.52 -7.56 -1.60
CA VAL A 572 6.71 -8.78 -1.45
C VAL A 572 7.43 -9.72 -0.50
N ARG A 573 6.81 -9.99 0.65
CA ARG A 573 7.32 -10.85 1.70
C ARG A 573 6.52 -12.13 1.75
N ARG A 574 7.18 -13.26 1.57
CA ARG A 574 6.57 -14.57 1.79
C ARG A 574 6.55 -14.85 3.27
N ILE A 575 5.38 -15.19 3.80
CA ILE A 575 5.19 -15.51 5.20
C ILE A 575 4.71 -16.95 5.29
N LEU A 576 5.49 -17.79 5.98
CA LEU A 576 5.20 -19.21 6.18
C LEU A 576 4.83 -19.47 7.65
N ARG A 577 3.93 -20.43 7.86
CA ARG A 577 3.55 -20.93 9.17
C ARG A 577 4.60 -21.92 9.67
N GLU A 578 5.11 -21.69 10.87
CA GLU A 578 6.02 -22.58 11.60
C GLU A 578 5.45 -22.85 13.00
N GLY A 579 4.88 -24.04 13.21
CA GLY A 579 4.06 -24.29 14.39
C GLY A 579 2.91 -23.28 14.45
N ASP A 580 2.77 -22.57 15.56
CA ASP A 580 1.74 -21.52 15.73
C ASP A 580 2.22 -20.10 15.42
N THR A 581 3.41 -19.98 14.81
CA THR A 581 3.98 -18.68 14.45
C THR A 581 4.00 -18.48 12.94
N TRP A 582 3.99 -17.22 12.52
CA TRP A 582 4.10 -16.82 11.13
C TRP A 582 5.40 -16.05 10.94
N ARG A 583 6.26 -16.53 10.04
CA ARG A 583 7.60 -15.97 9.85
C ARG A 583 7.84 -15.58 8.40
N VAL A 584 8.56 -14.48 8.22
CA VAL A 584 9.04 -14.07 6.90
C VAL A 584 10.11 -15.06 6.45
N ASP A 585 9.89 -15.71 5.31
CA ASP A 585 10.82 -16.65 4.69
C ASP A 585 11.72 -15.92 3.68
N ARG A 586 11.11 -15.19 2.74
CA ARG A 586 11.81 -14.51 1.64
C ARG A 586 11.18 -13.16 1.35
N THR A 587 11.99 -12.21 0.87
CA THR A 587 11.52 -10.89 0.42
C THR A 587 12.03 -10.60 -1.00
N MET A 588 11.17 -10.04 -1.84
CA MET A 588 11.50 -9.46 -3.15
C MET A 588 11.16 -7.97 -3.11
N THR A 589 12.07 -7.10 -3.57
CA THR A 589 11.89 -5.64 -3.56
C THR A 589 12.19 -5.06 -4.93
N PHE A 590 11.31 -4.19 -5.45
CA PHE A 590 11.49 -3.56 -6.76
C PHE A 590 10.75 -2.22 -6.85
N SER A 591 11.12 -1.38 -7.82
CA SER A 591 10.37 -0.16 -8.17
C SER A 591 9.44 -0.45 -9.36
N PRO A 592 8.16 -0.05 -9.31
CA PRO A 592 7.25 -0.19 -10.45
C PRO A 592 7.77 0.58 -11.67
N GLY A 593 7.70 -0.04 -12.85
CA GLY A 593 8.16 0.56 -14.10
C GLY A 593 9.67 0.76 -14.24
N GLY A 594 10.45 0.56 -13.16
CA GLY A 594 11.90 0.65 -13.19
C GLY A 594 12.53 -0.52 -13.94
N ASP A 595 13.53 -0.18 -14.76
CA ASP A 595 14.54 -1.12 -15.25
C ASP A 595 15.04 -1.91 -14.04
N ALA A 596 15.10 -3.23 -14.16
CA ALA A 596 15.71 -4.02 -13.11
C ALA A 596 17.15 -3.52 -12.91
N LYS A 597 17.53 -3.29 -11.64
CA LYS A 597 18.93 -2.93 -11.33
C LYS A 597 19.82 -4.00 -11.97
N PRO A 598 20.89 -3.63 -12.69
CA PRO A 598 21.84 -4.62 -13.16
C PRO A 598 22.28 -5.45 -11.95
N ASP A 599 22.17 -6.76 -12.08
CA ASP A 599 22.63 -7.69 -11.05
C ASP A 599 24.12 -7.40 -10.83
N PRO A 600 24.58 -7.13 -9.59
CA PRO A 600 25.94 -6.68 -9.32
C PRO A 600 27.03 -7.68 -9.75
#